data_AF-A0ABD5GM00-F1
#
_entry.id   AF-A0ABD5GM00-F1
#
_cell.length_a   1.000
_cell.length_b   1.000
_cell.length_c   1.000
_cell.angle_alpha   90.00
_cell.angle_beta   90.00
_cell.angle_gamma   90.00
#
_symmetry.space_group_name_H-M   'P 1'
#
loop_
_entity.id
_entity.type
_entity.pdbx_description
1 polymer ?
#
loop_
_entity_poly.entity_id
_entity_poly.type
_entity_poly.pdbx_seq_one_letter_code
_entity_poly.pdbx_strand_id
1 'polypeptide(L)'
;MDVLDFARRISMIDKPTPISDSFDNEWGQVRNRWWTSQREHLTVWCLFQPTNGVKGYKHRPNNSAEIMYNNFGRPETLLWLAEAVGIEGKLLYTVVDEITKHSHASTQCKILRERIPFEAISINLPKILE
;
A
#
# COMPACT_ATOMS: atom_id res chain seq x y z
N MET A 1 15.18 -0.64 -2.99
CA MET A 1 14.88 0.81 -3.00
C MET A 1 14.84 1.31 -1.56
N ASP A 2 15.40 2.50 -1.30
CA ASP A 2 15.30 3.15 0.01
C ASP A 2 13.85 3.56 0.33
N VAL A 3 13.41 3.39 1.57
CA VAL A 3 12.02 3.62 1.98
C VAL A 3 11.60 5.09 1.92
N LEU A 4 12.54 6.02 2.08
CA LEU A 4 12.25 7.45 1.96
C LEU A 4 12.18 7.88 0.49
N ASP A 5 12.98 7.28 -0.39
CA ASP A 5 12.83 7.45 -1.85
C ASP A 5 11.46 6.93 -2.31
N PHE A 6 11.06 5.76 -1.81
CA PHE A 6 9.73 5.20 -2.06
C PHE A 6 8.62 6.16 -1.57
N ALA A 7 8.73 6.67 -0.34
CA ALA A 7 7.78 7.63 0.24
C ALA A 7 7.62 8.88 -0.64
N ARG A 8 8.73 9.45 -1.13
CA ARG A 8 8.70 10.60 -2.04
C ARG A 8 7.94 10.28 -3.32
N ARG A 9 8.24 9.16 -3.97
CA ARG A 9 7.60 8.74 -5.23
C ARG A 9 6.10 8.52 -5.09
N ILE A 10 5.66 7.82 -4.04
CA ILE A 10 4.23 7.57 -3.81
C ILE A 10 3.46 8.85 -3.44
N SER A 11 4.10 9.78 -2.74
CA SER A 11 3.46 11.04 -2.32
C SER A 11 3.05 11.93 -3.50
N MET A 12 3.72 11.77 -4.65
CA MET A 12 3.46 12.52 -5.87
C MET A 12 2.33 11.91 -6.73
N ILE A 13 1.80 10.73 -6.40
CA ILE A 13 0.79 10.09 -7.23
C ILE A 13 -0.56 10.81 -7.06
N ASP A 14 -1.10 11.29 -8.18
CA ASP A 14 -2.41 11.96 -8.31
C ASP A 14 -3.31 11.26 -9.33
N LYS A 15 -3.14 9.93 -9.48
CA LYS A 15 -3.99 9.16 -10.38
C LYS A 15 -5.27 8.74 -9.66
N PRO A 16 -6.45 8.84 -10.30
CA PRO A 16 -7.67 8.24 -9.78
C PRO A 16 -7.50 6.74 -9.58
N THR A 17 -8.07 6.21 -8.49
CA THR A 17 -8.00 4.79 -8.12
C THR A 17 -9.41 4.22 -7.85
N PRO A 18 -10.31 4.20 -8.85
CA PRO A 18 -11.71 3.84 -8.63
C PRO A 18 -11.92 2.42 -8.10
N ILE A 19 -11.05 1.45 -8.43
CA ILE A 19 -11.16 0.07 -7.93
C ILE A 19 -10.87 0.06 -6.42
N SER A 20 -9.81 0.75 -6.02
CA SER A 20 -9.37 0.87 -4.63
C SER A 20 -10.33 1.72 -3.81
N ASP A 21 -10.88 2.78 -4.40
CA ASP A 21 -11.88 3.63 -3.75
C ASP A 21 -13.17 2.83 -3.47
N SER A 22 -13.63 2.04 -4.44
CA SER A 22 -14.75 1.12 -4.24
C SER A 22 -14.46 0.11 -3.14
N PHE A 23 -13.25 -0.47 -3.15
CA PHE A 23 -12.85 -1.45 -2.15
C PHE A 23 -12.74 -0.86 -0.73
N ASP A 24 -12.10 0.30 -0.57
CA ASP A 24 -11.93 0.96 0.74
C ASP A 24 -13.27 1.44 1.32
N ASN A 25 -14.21 1.84 0.46
CA ASN A 25 -15.56 2.20 0.90
C ASN A 25 -16.37 1.00 1.43
N GLU A 26 -16.24 -0.16 0.80
CA GLU A 26 -17.04 -1.35 1.16
C GLU A 26 -16.38 -2.21 2.25
N TRP A 27 -15.07 -2.43 2.17
CA TRP A 27 -14.33 -3.35 3.05
C TRP A 27 -13.19 -2.69 3.84
N GLY A 28 -12.91 -1.42 3.57
CA GLY A 28 -11.82 -0.70 4.23
C GLY A 28 -12.10 -0.31 5.67
N GLN A 29 -11.18 0.46 6.25
CA GLN A 29 -11.29 0.87 7.65
C GLN A 29 -12.39 1.93 7.84
N VAL A 30 -13.52 1.52 8.44
CA VAL A 30 -14.68 2.39 8.69
C VAL A 30 -14.65 3.12 10.05
N ARG A 31 -13.81 2.69 11.01
CA ARG A 31 -13.72 3.27 12.36
C ARG A 31 -12.29 3.67 12.70
N ASN A 32 -12.13 4.74 13.48
CA ASN A 32 -10.82 5.28 13.89
C ASN A 32 -9.88 5.53 12.69
N ARG A 33 -10.42 6.08 11.61
CA ARG A 33 -9.65 6.45 10.41
C ARG A 33 -8.78 7.66 10.76
N TRP A 34 -7.47 7.49 10.75
CA TRP A 34 -6.50 8.56 11.10
C TRP A 34 -6.03 9.35 9.88
N TRP A 35 -6.27 8.83 8.67
CA TRP A 35 -5.73 9.34 7.42
C TRP A 35 -6.87 9.76 6.49
N THR A 36 -6.66 10.84 5.76
CA THR A 36 -7.60 11.37 4.77
C THR A 36 -7.59 10.57 3.46
N SER A 37 -6.50 9.84 3.19
CA SER A 37 -6.34 9.00 2.01
C SER A 37 -5.38 7.83 2.24
N GLN A 38 -5.46 6.80 1.40
CA GLN A 38 -4.51 5.68 1.39
C GLN A 38 -3.09 6.14 1.00
N ARG A 39 -2.99 7.17 0.14
CA ARG A 39 -1.73 7.85 -0.18
C ARG A 39 -1.05 8.40 1.07
N GLU A 40 -1.79 9.18 1.87
CA GLU A 40 -1.29 9.74 3.12
C GLU A 40 -0.87 8.63 4.09
N HIS A 41 -1.73 7.63 4.27
CA HIS A 41 -1.47 6.50 5.16
C HIS A 41 -0.13 5.83 4.86
N LEU A 42 0.08 5.42 3.61
CA LEU A 42 1.31 4.72 3.23
C LEU A 42 2.53 5.65 3.31
N THR A 43 2.40 6.90 2.84
CA THR A 43 3.49 7.87 2.86
C THR A 43 3.98 8.09 4.29
N VAL A 44 3.07 8.37 5.22
CA VAL A 44 3.43 8.60 6.62
C VAL A 44 4.02 7.33 7.24
N TRP A 45 3.48 6.15 6.95
CA TRP A 45 4.07 4.91 7.44
C TRP A 45 5.50 4.70 6.96
N CYS A 46 5.79 5.01 5.70
CA CYS A 46 7.14 4.94 5.15
C CYS A 46 8.11 5.89 5.87
N LEU A 47 7.67 7.10 6.23
CA LEU A 47 8.48 8.06 6.98
C LEU A 47 8.85 7.57 8.39
N PHE A 48 8.02 6.71 9.00
CA PHE A 48 8.32 6.09 10.29
C PHE A 48 9.23 4.86 10.19
N GLN A 49 9.41 4.26 9.02
CA GLN A 49 10.19 3.03 8.86
C GLN A 49 11.65 3.18 9.36
N PRO A 50 12.39 4.27 9.10
CA PRO A 50 13.74 4.48 9.63
C PRO A 50 13.81 4.76 11.15
N THR A 51 12.68 4.69 11.87
CA THR A 51 12.58 4.98 13.30
C THR A 51 12.18 3.72 14.08
N ASN A 52 12.00 3.84 15.40
CA ASN A 52 11.47 2.75 16.24
C ASN A 52 9.93 2.62 16.16
N GLY A 53 9.30 3.24 15.16
CA GLY A 53 7.86 3.32 14.98
C GLY A 53 7.21 4.48 15.75
N VAL A 54 5.88 4.45 15.85
CA VAL A 54 5.05 5.52 16.45
C VAL A 54 4.05 4.93 17.43
N LYS A 55 3.68 5.69 18.48
CA LYS A 55 2.67 5.39 19.52
C LYS A 55 1.86 4.08 19.33
N GLY A 56 2.29 3.00 19.99
CA GLY A 56 1.59 1.70 19.97
C GLY A 56 2.00 0.76 18.83
N TYR A 57 2.68 1.26 17.80
CA TYR A 57 3.16 0.54 16.62
C TYR A 57 4.69 0.61 16.56
N LYS A 58 5.36 -0.21 17.38
CA LYS A 58 6.83 -0.27 17.45
C LYS A 58 7.38 -1.31 16.49
N HIS A 59 8.51 -1.00 15.86
CA HIS A 59 9.29 -1.94 15.05
C HIS A 59 10.77 -1.58 15.10
N ARG A 60 11.63 -2.45 14.57
CA ARG A 60 13.04 -2.11 14.35
C ARG A 60 13.15 -1.13 13.17
N PRO A 61 14.08 -0.15 13.21
CA PRO A 61 14.34 0.69 12.06
C PRO A 61 14.59 -0.12 10.79
N ASN A 62 13.98 0.31 9.69
CA ASN A 62 14.01 -0.32 8.39
C ASN A 62 14.14 0.76 7.31
N ASN A 63 15.14 0.62 6.44
CA ASN A 63 15.33 1.51 5.28
C ASN A 63 14.89 0.85 3.95
N SER A 64 14.36 -0.38 3.98
CA SER A 64 13.93 -1.09 2.78
C SER A 64 12.43 -0.91 2.53
N ALA A 65 12.10 -0.32 1.38
CA ALA A 65 10.73 -0.22 0.89
C ALA A 65 10.08 -1.60 0.68
N GLU A 66 10.87 -2.59 0.25
CA GLU A 66 10.39 -3.96 0.03
C GLU A 66 10.01 -4.63 1.36
N ILE A 67 10.85 -4.49 2.39
CA ILE A 67 10.55 -5.01 3.73
C ILE A 67 9.31 -4.31 4.30
N MET A 68 9.16 -3.00 4.08
CA MET A 68 7.96 -2.26 4.48
C MET A 68 6.73 -2.83 3.78
N TYR A 69 6.78 -2.95 2.44
CA TYR A 69 5.70 -3.48 1.62
C TYR A 69 5.24 -4.87 2.07
N ASN A 70 6.20 -5.76 2.32
CA ASN A 70 5.96 -7.14 2.75
C ASN A 70 5.39 -7.25 4.18
N ASN A 71 5.59 -6.23 5.02
CA ASN A 71 5.07 -6.20 6.38
C ASN A 71 3.83 -5.30 6.56
N PHE A 72 3.40 -4.56 5.54
CA PHE A 72 2.28 -3.62 5.66
C PHE A 72 0.91 -4.31 5.79
N GLY A 73 0.24 -4.18 6.93
CA GLY A 73 -0.95 -4.98 7.26
C GLY A 73 -2.30 -4.43 6.77
N ARG A 74 -2.33 -3.64 5.69
CA ARG A 74 -3.54 -2.92 5.24
C ARG A 74 -3.83 -3.20 3.76
N PRO A 75 -4.75 -4.13 3.45
CA PRO A 75 -5.03 -4.55 2.08
C PRO A 75 -5.59 -3.41 1.23
N GLU A 76 -6.42 -2.53 1.80
CA GLU A 76 -6.98 -1.35 1.12
C GLU A 76 -5.89 -0.40 0.60
N THR A 77 -4.83 -0.22 1.38
CA THR A 77 -3.71 0.65 1.00
C THR A 77 -2.78 -0.02 0.00
N LEU A 78 -2.57 -1.34 0.12
CA LEU A 78 -1.78 -2.11 -0.83
C LEU A 78 -2.46 -2.16 -2.21
N LEU A 79 -3.79 -2.29 -2.23
CA LEU A 79 -4.59 -2.24 -3.46
C LEU A 79 -4.50 -0.85 -4.08
N TRP A 80 -4.68 0.20 -3.28
CA TRP A 80 -4.47 1.59 -3.72
C TRP A 80 -3.11 1.77 -4.36
N LEU A 81 -2.04 1.31 -3.72
CA LEU A 81 -0.69 1.42 -4.25
C LEU A 81 -0.55 0.73 -5.63
N ALA A 82 -1.10 -0.47 -5.77
CA ALA A 82 -1.04 -1.23 -7.02
C ALA A 82 -1.79 -0.50 -8.16
N GLU A 83 -3.00 -0.01 -7.91
CA GLU A 83 -3.75 0.75 -8.90
C GLU A 83 -3.08 2.08 -9.23
N ALA A 84 -2.59 2.79 -8.21
CA ALA A 84 -1.95 4.09 -8.32
C ALA A 84 -0.67 4.05 -9.17
N VAL A 85 0.12 2.97 -9.09
CA VAL A 85 1.29 2.78 -9.96
C VAL A 85 0.93 2.30 -11.36
N GLY A 86 -0.30 1.79 -11.57
CA GLY A 86 -0.81 1.41 -12.88
C GLY A 86 -0.78 -0.09 -13.17
N ILE A 87 -0.88 -0.95 -12.15
CA ILE A 87 -1.11 -2.38 -12.35
C ILE A 87 -2.45 -2.59 -13.09
N GLU A 88 -2.47 -3.54 -14.03
CA GLU A 88 -3.61 -3.78 -14.91
C GLU A 88 -4.90 -4.03 -14.13
N GLY A 89 -5.96 -3.30 -14.47
CA GLY A 89 -7.26 -3.41 -13.81
C GLY A 89 -7.83 -4.83 -13.79
N LYS A 90 -7.61 -5.64 -14.84
CA LYS A 90 -8.06 -7.05 -14.87
C LYS A 90 -7.43 -7.89 -13.76
N LEU A 91 -6.14 -7.67 -13.48
CA LEU A 91 -5.46 -8.33 -12.37
C LEU A 91 -6.01 -7.81 -11.03
N LEU A 92 -6.22 -6.50 -10.91
CA LEU A 92 -6.76 -5.89 -9.68
C LEU A 92 -8.16 -6.41 -9.35
N TYR A 93 -9.07 -6.51 -10.33
CA TYR A 93 -10.39 -7.11 -10.11
C TYR A 93 -10.30 -8.58 -9.68
N THR A 94 -9.40 -9.36 -10.29
CA THR A 94 -9.18 -10.74 -9.89
C THR A 94 -8.69 -10.83 -8.43
N VAL A 95 -7.79 -9.93 -8.03
CA VAL A 95 -7.29 -9.84 -6.65
C VAL A 95 -8.42 -9.45 -5.71
N VAL A 96 -9.23 -8.44 -6.05
CA VAL A 96 -10.39 -8.00 -5.25
C VAL A 96 -11.38 -9.16 -5.04
N ASP A 97 -11.76 -9.85 -6.11
CA ASP A 97 -12.65 -11.01 -6.05
C ASP A 97 -12.08 -12.15 -5.19
N GLU A 98 -10.76 -12.25 -5.07
CA GLU A 98 -10.10 -13.26 -4.24
C GLU A 98 -10.05 -12.82 -2.77
N ILE A 99 -9.54 -11.62 -2.48
CA ILE A 99 -9.34 -11.15 -1.10
C ILE A 99 -10.66 -10.91 -0.35
N THR A 100 -11.74 -10.54 -1.04
CA THR A 100 -13.07 -10.32 -0.44
C THR A 100 -13.72 -11.60 0.08
N LYS A 101 -13.24 -12.78 -0.34
CA LYS A 101 -13.66 -14.09 0.20
C LYS A 101 -13.08 -14.38 1.59
N HIS A 102 -12.16 -13.53 2.07
CA HIS A 102 -11.49 -13.69 3.34
C HIS A 102 -11.80 -12.52 4.27
N SER A 103 -11.98 -12.79 5.55
CA SER A 103 -12.27 -11.76 6.57
C SER A 103 -11.04 -11.17 7.24
N HIS A 104 -9.88 -11.85 7.15
CA HIS A 104 -8.66 -11.44 7.85
C HIS A 104 -7.73 -10.64 6.93
N ALA A 105 -7.43 -9.40 7.32
CA ALA A 105 -6.53 -8.51 6.59
C ALA A 105 -5.15 -9.13 6.32
N SER A 106 -4.60 -9.92 7.25
CA SER A 106 -3.32 -10.61 7.05
C SER A 106 -3.37 -11.60 5.87
N THR A 107 -4.46 -12.36 5.74
CA THR A 107 -4.69 -13.28 4.62
C THR A 107 -4.87 -12.50 3.31
N GLN A 108 -5.66 -11.42 3.34
CA GLN A 108 -5.88 -10.56 2.18
C GLN A 108 -4.56 -9.95 1.67
N CYS A 109 -3.73 -9.40 2.57
CA CYS A 109 -2.42 -8.86 2.20
C CYS A 109 -1.49 -9.94 1.65
N LYS A 110 -1.53 -11.17 2.18
CA LYS A 110 -0.73 -12.29 1.66
C LYS A 110 -1.09 -12.58 0.20
N ILE A 111 -2.38 -12.78 -0.08
CA ILE A 111 -2.87 -13.05 -1.44
C ILE A 111 -2.50 -11.91 -2.40
N LEU A 112 -2.71 -10.66 -1.98
CA LEU A 112 -2.38 -9.49 -2.79
C LEU A 112 -0.89 -9.49 -3.19
N ARG A 113 0.02 -9.77 -2.25
CA ARG A 113 1.47 -9.81 -2.52
C ARG A 113 1.92 -10.98 -3.36
N GLU A 114 1.26 -12.13 -3.26
CA GLU A 114 1.54 -13.28 -4.12
C GLU A 114 1.21 -12.97 -5.59
N ARG A 115 0.21 -12.12 -5.83
CA ARG A 115 -0.19 -11.67 -7.18
C ARG A 115 0.57 -10.44 -7.65
N ILE A 116 0.91 -9.55 -6.72
CA ILE A 116 1.51 -8.24 -6.97
C ILE A 116 2.73 -8.13 -6.06
N PRO A 117 3.89 -8.69 -6.46
CA PRO A 117 5.10 -8.61 -5.65
C PRO A 117 5.69 -7.19 -5.70
N PHE A 118 6.63 -6.88 -4.81
CA PHE A 118 7.19 -5.52 -4.71
C PHE A 118 7.87 -5.07 -6.01
N GLU A 119 8.47 -6.00 -6.75
CA GLU A 119 9.12 -5.77 -8.03
C GLU A 119 8.13 -5.14 -9.03
N ALA A 120 6.91 -5.66 -9.10
CA ALA A 120 5.85 -5.13 -9.96
C ALA A 120 5.45 -3.71 -9.58
N ILE A 121 5.45 -3.38 -8.29
CA ILE A 121 5.24 -2.00 -7.83
C ILE A 121 6.42 -1.12 -8.23
N SER A 122 7.64 -1.55 -7.93
CA SER A 122 8.84 -0.71 -8.01
C SER A 122 9.16 -0.24 -9.43
N ILE A 123 8.90 -1.07 -10.44
CA ILE A 123 9.12 -0.75 -11.86
C ILE A 123 8.13 0.32 -12.36
N ASN A 124 6.94 0.38 -11.76
CA ASN A 124 5.85 1.28 -12.17
C ASN A 124 5.79 2.58 -11.36
N LEU A 125 6.70 2.78 -10.39
CA LEU A 125 6.72 4.00 -9.59
C LEU A 125 7.06 5.23 -10.45
N PRO A 126 6.48 6.40 -10.13
CA PRO A 126 6.89 7.66 -10.73
C PRO A 126 8.40 7.87 -10.59
N LYS A 127 9.01 8.44 -11.63
CA LYS A 127 10.38 8.94 -11.55
C LYS A 127 10.36 10.28 -10.82
N ILE A 128 11.36 10.52 -9.98
CA ILE A 128 11.62 11.85 -9.44
C ILE A 128 12.24 12.65 -10.60
N LEU A 129 11.66 13.80 -10.94
CA LEU A 129 12.27 14.74 -11.88
C LEU A 129 13.46 15.37 -11.16
N GLU A 130 14.65 15.28 -11.77
CA GLU A 130 15.88 15.93 -11.29
C GLU A 130 15.81 17.45 -11.42
#